data_AF-A0AA42YPK2-F1
#
_entry.id   AF-A0AA42YPK2-F1
#
_cell.length_a   1.000
_cell.length_b   1.000
_cell.length_c   1.000
_cell.angle_alpha   90.00
_cell.angle_beta   90.00
_cell.angle_gamma   90.00
#
_symmetry.space_group_name_H-M   'P 1'
#
loop_
_entity.id
_entity.type
_entity.pdbx_description
1 polymer ?
#
loop_
_entity_poly.entity_id
_entity_poly.type
_entity_poly.pdbx_seq_one_letter_code
_entity_poly.pdbx_strand_id
1 'polypeptide(L)'
;MKENDYLPISDTSKEDFKNFYTWTIEDSISAQKEWEKTNPNSQAKGPLFKFLAVHELKEIADKYEETSDNNLILAAIYQCALNDLPLPRWCVFKYLKSYRDVYFKAVTSWDDSFGRPHPKGTHANDIRKWKADAFRVNERIEEIVKKEDAPIDDYLFERVAKELGTGRKTKTSDLYYYAKKLMKK
;
A
#
# COMPACT_ATOMS: atom_id res chain seq x y z
N MET A 1 15.60 -1.80 -14.83
CA MET A 1 15.22 -0.38 -14.83
C MET A 1 16.51 0.44 -14.71
N LYS A 2 16.58 1.66 -15.25
CA LYS A 2 17.82 2.48 -15.17
C LYS A 2 17.91 3.17 -13.81
N GLU A 3 19.13 3.54 -13.41
CA GLU A 3 19.49 4.14 -12.11
C GLU A 3 18.72 5.44 -11.74
N ASN A 4 18.01 6.07 -12.68
CA ASN A 4 17.24 7.29 -12.42
C ASN A 4 15.74 7.15 -12.71
N ASP A 5 15.28 5.95 -13.07
CA ASP A 5 13.90 5.75 -13.52
C ASP A 5 12.88 5.80 -12.36
N TYR A 6 13.32 5.59 -11.12
CA TYR A 6 12.53 5.77 -9.89
C TYR A 6 12.40 7.23 -9.44
N LEU A 7 13.08 8.16 -10.12
CA LEU A 7 12.99 9.59 -9.83
C LEU A 7 11.98 10.28 -10.75
N PRO A 8 11.35 11.37 -10.29
CA PRO A 8 10.53 12.23 -11.13
C PRO A 8 11.29 12.82 -12.32
N ILE A 9 10.53 13.35 -13.30
CA ILE A 9 11.12 13.99 -14.49
C ILE A 9 11.63 15.41 -14.18
N SER A 10 10.96 16.17 -13.31
CA SER A 10 11.32 17.53 -12.93
C SER A 10 12.51 17.58 -11.96
N ASP A 11 13.43 18.52 -12.16
CA ASP A 11 14.67 18.63 -11.36
C ASP A 11 14.41 18.97 -9.89
N THR A 12 13.49 19.88 -9.58
CA THR A 12 13.14 20.22 -8.19
C THR A 12 12.60 19.01 -7.43
N SER A 13 11.66 18.29 -8.05
CA SER A 13 11.07 17.09 -7.47
C SER A 13 12.04 15.92 -7.37
N LYS A 14 13.01 15.86 -8.29
CA LYS A 14 14.08 14.87 -8.27
C LYS A 14 14.94 15.04 -7.01
N GLU A 15 15.23 16.27 -6.61
CA GLU A 15 16.02 16.54 -5.41
C GLU A 15 15.25 16.18 -4.13
N ASP A 16 13.95 16.52 -4.06
CA ASP A 16 13.09 16.09 -2.96
C ASP A 16 13.10 14.57 -2.78
N PHE A 17 12.97 13.82 -3.87
CA PHE A 17 13.01 12.34 -3.84
C PHE A 17 14.34 11.81 -3.34
N LYS A 18 15.47 12.36 -3.81
CA LYS A 18 16.79 11.95 -3.33
C LYS A 18 16.95 12.19 -1.83
N ASN A 19 16.49 13.35 -1.34
CA ASN A 19 16.52 13.66 0.07
C ASN A 19 15.76 12.61 0.87
N PHE A 20 14.53 12.26 0.46
CA PHE A 20 13.76 11.21 1.11
C PHE A 20 14.49 9.86 1.13
N TYR A 21 15.16 9.45 0.04
CA TYR A 21 15.92 8.21 0.02
C TYR A 21 17.16 8.19 0.93
N THR A 22 17.65 9.37 1.35
CA THR A 22 18.79 9.48 2.28
C THR A 22 18.38 9.60 3.74
N TRP A 23 17.10 9.87 4.02
CA TRP A 23 16.61 10.05 5.37
C TRP A 23 16.48 8.74 6.13
N THR A 24 16.70 8.82 7.43
CA THR A 24 16.22 7.82 8.38
C THR A 24 14.75 8.06 8.73
N ILE A 25 14.12 7.08 9.40
CA ILE A 25 12.77 7.27 9.95
C ILE A 25 12.79 8.43 10.95
N GLU A 26 13.81 8.52 11.80
CA GLU A 26 13.98 9.57 12.80
C GLU A 26 14.09 10.97 12.17
N ASP A 27 14.81 11.10 11.05
CA ASP A 27 14.89 12.35 10.28
C ASP A 27 13.50 12.75 9.77
N SER A 28 12.76 11.80 9.20
CA SER A 28 11.42 12.05 8.66
C SER A 28 10.40 12.46 9.74
N ILE A 29 10.48 11.86 10.93
CA ILE A 29 9.65 12.22 12.10
C ILE A 29 10.01 13.61 12.60
N SER A 30 11.30 13.94 12.65
CA SER A 30 11.77 15.25 13.09
C SER A 30 11.32 16.35 12.12
N ALA A 31 11.47 16.12 10.81
CA ALA A 31 10.98 17.02 9.77
C ALA A 31 9.45 17.18 9.82
N GLN A 32 8.71 16.11 10.10
CA GLN A 32 7.26 16.16 10.27
C GLN A 32 6.84 17.06 11.42
N LYS A 33 7.50 16.95 12.59
CA LYS A 33 7.21 17.81 13.75
C LYS A 33 7.43 19.30 13.46
N GLU A 34 8.52 19.64 12.76
CA GLU A 34 8.76 21.04 12.38
C GLU A 34 7.75 21.54 11.33
N TRP A 35 7.38 20.67 10.38
CA TRP A 35 6.36 20.98 9.39
C TRP A 35 4.99 21.25 10.03
N GLU A 36 4.58 20.45 11.02
CA GLU A 36 3.29 20.63 11.73
C GLU A 36 3.20 21.97 12.47
N LYS A 37 4.30 22.46 13.05
CA LYS A 37 4.33 23.79 13.72
C LYS A 37 3.99 24.92 12.76
N THR A 38 4.40 24.79 11.50
CA THR A 38 4.19 25.81 10.46
C THR A 38 2.96 25.54 9.60
N ASN A 39 2.35 24.35 9.72
CA ASN A 39 1.23 23.88 8.91
C ASN A 39 0.11 23.20 9.75
N PRO A 40 -0.36 23.79 10.86
CA PRO A 40 -1.19 23.06 11.85
C PRO A 40 -2.56 22.59 11.34
N ASN A 41 -3.03 23.07 10.18
CA ASN A 41 -4.30 22.69 9.56
C ASN A 41 -4.16 22.31 8.08
N SER A 42 -2.95 21.98 7.63
CA SER A 42 -2.73 21.66 6.23
C SER A 42 -3.34 20.31 5.87
N GLN A 43 -4.06 20.27 4.75
CA GLN A 43 -4.53 19.02 4.15
C GLN A 43 -3.44 18.31 3.34
N ALA A 44 -2.34 19.02 3.03
CA ALA A 44 -1.23 18.47 2.29
C ALA A 44 -0.49 17.41 3.11
N LYS A 45 0.10 16.42 2.42
CA LYS A 45 0.91 15.42 3.12
C LYS A 45 2.25 16.00 3.58
N GLY A 46 2.52 15.85 4.87
CA GLY A 46 3.78 16.25 5.48
C GLY A 46 4.96 15.32 5.13
N PRO A 47 6.18 15.69 5.54
CA PRO A 47 7.41 14.97 5.18
C PRO A 47 7.43 13.48 5.51
N LEU A 48 6.87 13.06 6.66
CA LEU A 48 6.88 11.64 7.06
C LEU A 48 6.10 10.78 6.05
N PHE A 49 4.91 11.22 5.65
CA PHE A 49 4.07 10.49 4.70
C PHE A 49 4.72 10.43 3.32
N LYS A 50 5.35 11.52 2.89
CA LYS A 50 6.09 11.58 1.62
C LYS A 50 7.31 10.65 1.64
N PHE A 51 8.06 10.62 2.74
CA PHE A 51 9.17 9.69 2.94
C PHE A 51 8.71 8.23 2.80
N LEU A 52 7.68 7.81 3.56
CA LEU A 52 7.15 6.45 3.50
C LEU A 52 6.66 6.09 2.09
N ALA A 53 5.94 7.01 1.44
CA ALA A 53 5.41 6.80 0.10
C ALA A 53 6.52 6.69 -0.95
N VAL A 54 7.61 7.45 -0.85
CA VAL A 54 8.76 7.34 -1.77
C VAL A 54 9.44 5.98 -1.64
N HIS A 55 9.59 5.45 -0.43
CA HIS A 55 10.11 4.09 -0.23
C HIS A 55 9.15 3.02 -0.76
N GLU A 56 7.84 3.14 -0.53
CA GLU A 56 6.85 2.22 -1.11
C GLU A 56 6.82 2.29 -2.64
N LEU A 57 7.00 3.47 -3.23
CA LEU A 57 7.12 3.62 -4.70
C LEU A 57 8.34 2.90 -5.25
N LYS A 58 9.45 2.88 -4.51
CA LYS A 58 10.64 2.09 -4.88
C LYS A 58 10.35 0.60 -4.83
N GLU A 59 9.71 0.10 -3.78
CA GLU A 59 9.28 -1.32 -3.69
C GLU A 59 8.35 -1.72 -4.84
N ILE A 60 7.40 -0.84 -5.21
CA ILE A 60 6.49 -1.05 -6.34
C ILE A 60 7.28 -1.13 -7.65
N ALA A 61 8.27 -0.25 -7.83
CA ALA A 61 9.10 -0.21 -9.02
C ALA A 61 9.99 -1.46 -9.16
N ASP A 62 10.63 -1.87 -8.06
CA ASP A 62 11.47 -3.08 -8.01
C ASP A 62 10.62 -4.33 -8.31
N LYS A 63 9.44 -4.45 -7.68
CA LYS A 63 8.50 -5.54 -7.97
C LYS A 63 8.00 -5.53 -9.42
N TYR A 64 7.80 -4.36 -10.01
CA TYR A 64 7.41 -4.25 -11.42
C TYR A 64 8.53 -4.73 -12.35
N GLU A 65 9.78 -4.41 -12.03
CA GLU A 65 10.92 -4.92 -12.78
C GLU A 65 11.02 -6.45 -12.73
N GLU A 66 10.77 -7.05 -11.57
CA GLU A 66 10.80 -8.51 -11.40
C GLU A 66 9.64 -9.24 -12.09
N THR A 67 8.43 -8.69 -12.00
CA THR A 67 7.21 -9.43 -12.37
C THR A 67 6.59 -8.97 -13.69
N SER A 68 6.91 -7.76 -14.15
CA SER A 68 6.19 -7.08 -15.23
C SER A 68 4.68 -6.99 -15.01
N ASP A 69 4.20 -7.04 -13.76
CA ASP A 69 2.78 -6.94 -13.43
C ASP A 69 2.27 -5.51 -13.65
N ASN A 70 1.50 -5.30 -14.72
CA ASN A 70 0.99 -3.98 -15.10
C ASN A 70 0.07 -3.34 -14.03
N ASN A 71 -0.47 -4.12 -13.07
CA ASN A 71 -1.26 -3.56 -11.96
C ASN A 71 -0.45 -2.57 -11.11
N LEU A 72 0.87 -2.77 -11.06
CA LEU A 72 1.79 -1.93 -10.30
C LEU A 72 1.90 -0.52 -10.87
N ILE A 73 1.54 -0.31 -12.14
CA ILE A 73 1.46 1.03 -12.74
C ILE A 73 0.38 1.86 -12.02
N LEU A 74 -0.82 1.30 -11.86
CA LEU A 74 -1.92 1.99 -11.18
C LEU A 74 -1.66 2.12 -9.67
N ALA A 75 -1.00 1.12 -9.06
CA ALA A 75 -0.58 1.22 -7.66
C ALA A 75 0.40 2.38 -7.41
N ALA A 76 1.38 2.55 -8.29
CA ALA A 76 2.31 3.68 -8.21
C ALA A 76 1.61 5.03 -8.39
N ILE A 77 0.68 5.14 -9.36
CA ILE A 77 -0.10 6.37 -9.56
C ILE A 77 -0.94 6.69 -8.32
N TYR A 78 -1.60 5.69 -7.75
CA TYR A 78 -2.37 5.85 -6.52
C TYR A 78 -1.49 6.37 -5.37
N GLN A 79 -0.32 5.78 -5.15
CA GLN A 79 0.61 6.21 -4.10
C GLN A 79 1.09 7.65 -4.29
N CYS A 80 1.38 8.02 -5.55
CA CYS A 80 1.78 9.39 -5.87
C CYS A 80 0.65 10.38 -5.59
N ALA A 81 -0.56 10.09 -6.07
CA ALA A 81 -1.72 10.96 -5.90
C ALA A 81 -2.16 11.08 -4.44
N LEU A 82 -2.06 10.01 -3.65
CA LEU A 82 -2.40 10.01 -2.23
C LEU A 82 -1.45 10.88 -1.39
N ASN A 83 -0.21 11.03 -1.84
CA ASN A 83 0.87 11.66 -1.07
C ASN A 83 1.38 12.99 -1.64
N ASP A 84 0.65 13.57 -2.59
CA ASP A 84 1.05 14.81 -3.29
C ASP A 84 2.47 14.69 -3.87
N LEU A 85 2.80 13.51 -4.42
CA LEU A 85 4.09 13.22 -5.02
C LEU A 85 4.00 13.23 -6.56
N PRO A 86 5.02 13.75 -7.25
CA PRO A 86 5.14 13.60 -8.69
C PRO A 86 5.43 12.15 -9.09
N LEU A 87 4.92 11.76 -10.26
CA LEU A 87 5.11 10.41 -10.80
C LEU A 87 6.59 10.14 -11.14
N PRO A 88 7.13 8.98 -10.73
CA PRO A 88 8.43 8.51 -11.21
C PRO A 88 8.46 8.31 -12.73
N ARG A 89 9.64 8.50 -13.32
CA ARG A 89 9.85 8.42 -14.78
C ARG A 89 9.40 7.07 -15.38
N TRP A 90 9.71 5.95 -14.73
CA TRP A 90 9.25 4.63 -15.21
C TRP A 90 7.73 4.56 -15.29
N CYS A 91 7.05 5.08 -14.26
CA CYS A 91 5.60 5.02 -14.13
C CYS A 91 4.94 5.90 -15.21
N VAL A 92 5.47 7.10 -15.45
CA VAL A 92 5.02 7.98 -16.54
C VAL A 92 5.11 7.27 -17.89
N PHE A 93 6.26 6.69 -18.23
CA PHE A 93 6.43 6.01 -19.51
C PHE A 93 5.50 4.81 -19.68
N LYS A 94 5.34 4.01 -18.63
CA LYS A 94 4.48 2.82 -18.66
C LYS A 94 3.00 3.20 -18.73
N TYR A 95 2.56 4.17 -17.94
CA TYR A 95 1.21 4.70 -18.01
C TYR A 95 0.88 5.23 -19.41
N LEU A 96 1.74 6.08 -19.99
CA LEU A 96 1.51 6.66 -21.31
C LEU A 96 1.45 5.59 -22.40
N LYS A 97 2.33 4.57 -22.32
CA LYS A 97 2.28 3.43 -23.24
C LYS A 97 0.96 2.66 -23.08
N SER A 98 0.61 2.26 -21.87
CA SER A 98 -0.61 1.49 -21.59
C SER A 98 -1.87 2.26 -22.01
N TYR A 99 -1.93 3.57 -21.74
CA TYR A 99 -3.02 4.42 -22.18
C TYR A 99 -3.11 4.50 -23.72
N ARG A 100 -1.97 4.69 -24.39
CA ARG A 100 -1.87 4.72 -25.84
C ARG A 100 -2.37 3.42 -26.47
N ASP A 101 -1.98 2.28 -25.92
CA ASP A 101 -2.38 0.97 -26.44
C ASP A 101 -3.92 0.80 -26.38
N VAL A 102 -4.56 1.28 -25.32
CA VAL A 102 -6.04 1.31 -25.25
C VAL A 102 -6.62 2.31 -26.24
N TYR A 103 -6.09 3.53 -26.28
CA TYR A 103 -6.62 4.62 -27.12
C TYR A 103 -6.59 4.28 -28.62
N PHE A 104 -5.52 3.65 -29.09
CA PHE A 104 -5.38 3.20 -30.47
C PHE A 104 -5.96 1.80 -30.72
N LYS A 105 -6.70 1.22 -29.76
CA LYS A 105 -7.31 -0.12 -29.85
C LYS A 105 -6.30 -1.24 -30.16
N ALA A 106 -5.06 -1.11 -29.68
CA ALA A 106 -4.05 -2.16 -29.76
C ALA A 106 -4.33 -3.30 -28.76
N VAL A 107 -5.21 -3.07 -27.77
CA VAL A 107 -5.70 -4.06 -26.81
C VAL A 107 -7.23 -4.03 -26.73
N THR A 108 -7.83 -5.09 -26.21
CA THR A 108 -9.30 -5.25 -26.20
C THR A 108 -9.97 -4.65 -24.97
N SER A 109 -9.21 -4.41 -23.90
CA SER A 109 -9.72 -3.85 -22.65
C SER A 109 -8.64 -3.11 -21.86
N TRP A 110 -9.08 -2.32 -20.87
CA TRP A 110 -8.17 -1.70 -19.90
C TRP A 110 -7.41 -2.74 -19.07
N ASP A 111 -8.06 -3.86 -18.71
CA ASP A 111 -7.45 -4.98 -17.99
C ASP A 111 -6.26 -5.58 -18.74
N ASP A 112 -6.32 -5.64 -20.08
CA ASP A 112 -5.21 -6.15 -20.89
C ASP A 112 -3.98 -5.23 -20.81
N SER A 113 -4.20 -3.93 -20.58
CA SER A 113 -3.15 -2.91 -20.56
C SER A 113 -2.59 -2.65 -19.16
N PHE A 114 -3.45 -2.63 -18.14
CA PHE A 114 -3.11 -2.30 -16.76
C PHE A 114 -3.15 -3.51 -15.82
N GLY A 115 -3.47 -4.70 -16.32
CA GLY A 115 -3.66 -5.88 -15.50
C GLY A 115 -5.01 -5.90 -14.78
N ARG A 116 -5.26 -7.01 -14.08
CA ARG A 116 -6.44 -7.18 -13.22
C ARG A 116 -6.02 -7.06 -11.75
N PRO A 117 -6.52 -6.07 -10.99
CA PRO A 117 -6.10 -5.88 -9.59
C PRO A 117 -6.61 -7.00 -8.68
N HIS A 118 -7.64 -7.72 -9.12
CA HIS A 118 -8.18 -8.89 -8.44
C HIS A 118 -8.29 -10.07 -9.41
N PRO A 119 -7.98 -11.30 -8.97
CA PRO A 119 -8.15 -12.49 -9.80
C PRO A 119 -9.59 -12.62 -10.31
N LYS A 120 -9.74 -13.21 -11.49
CA LYS A 120 -11.07 -13.52 -12.05
C LYS A 120 -11.85 -14.40 -11.06
N GLY A 121 -13.13 -14.08 -10.86
CA GLY A 121 -14.00 -14.77 -9.90
C GLY A 121 -13.95 -14.19 -8.49
N THR A 122 -13.15 -13.15 -8.25
CA THR A 122 -13.17 -12.44 -6.96
C THR A 122 -14.39 -11.52 -6.87
N HIS A 123 -15.26 -11.74 -5.88
CA HIS A 123 -16.43 -10.89 -5.66
C HIS A 123 -16.09 -9.72 -4.71
N ALA A 124 -16.45 -8.50 -5.10
CA ALA A 124 -16.14 -7.29 -4.33
C ALA A 124 -16.71 -7.33 -2.90
N ASN A 125 -17.91 -7.91 -2.72
CA ASN A 125 -18.53 -8.06 -1.40
C ASN A 125 -17.73 -8.99 -0.49
N ASP A 126 -17.13 -10.04 -1.05
CA ASP A 126 -16.30 -10.97 -0.28
C ASP A 126 -15.01 -10.31 0.18
N ILE A 127 -14.36 -9.51 -0.68
CA ILE A 127 -13.17 -8.73 -0.28
C ILE A 127 -13.52 -7.72 0.81
N ARG A 128 -14.62 -6.98 0.65
CA ARG A 128 -15.06 -5.97 1.64
C ARG A 128 -15.33 -6.62 2.99
N LYS A 129 -16.06 -7.74 2.98
CA LYS A 129 -16.34 -8.53 4.18
C LYS A 129 -15.06 -9.07 4.80
N TRP A 130 -14.15 -9.63 3.99
CA TRP A 130 -12.85 -10.12 4.45
C TRP A 130 -12.06 -9.04 5.18
N LYS A 131 -11.95 -7.84 4.61
CA LYS A 131 -11.24 -6.72 5.23
C LYS A 131 -11.91 -6.29 6.54
N ALA A 132 -13.24 -6.18 6.58
CA ALA A 132 -13.97 -5.82 7.79
C ALA A 132 -13.78 -6.86 8.90
N ASP A 133 -13.90 -8.15 8.55
CA ASP A 133 -13.69 -9.26 9.49
C ASP A 133 -12.25 -9.29 10.01
N ALA A 134 -11.24 -8.93 9.19
CA ALA A 134 -9.84 -8.91 9.60
C ALA A 134 -9.57 -7.93 10.75
N PHE A 135 -10.11 -6.71 10.65
CA PHE A 135 -9.99 -5.72 11.73
C PHE A 135 -10.72 -6.17 12.99
N ARG A 136 -11.95 -6.69 12.85
CA ARG A 136 -12.73 -7.20 13.99
C ARG A 136 -12.03 -8.35 14.72
N VAL A 137 -11.45 -9.28 13.96
CA VAL A 137 -10.67 -10.40 14.51
C VAL A 137 -9.44 -9.89 15.26
N ASN A 138 -8.69 -8.96 14.66
CA ASN A 138 -7.50 -8.41 15.31
C ASN A 138 -7.84 -7.69 16.62
N GLU A 139 -8.81 -6.77 16.58
CA GLU A 139 -9.27 -6.04 17.76
C GLU A 139 -9.66 -7.01 18.89
N ARG A 140 -10.44 -8.04 18.55
CA ARG A 140 -10.89 -9.02 19.54
C ARG A 140 -9.74 -9.85 20.13
N ILE A 141 -8.78 -10.27 19.30
CA ILE A 141 -7.61 -11.01 19.77
C ILE A 141 -6.77 -10.12 20.70
N GLU A 142 -6.50 -8.87 20.32
CA GLU A 142 -5.71 -7.94 21.14
C GLU A 142 -6.40 -7.63 22.47
N GLU A 143 -7.72 -7.52 22.50
CA GLU A 143 -8.48 -7.42 23.76
C GLU A 143 -8.29 -8.62 24.68
N ILE A 144 -8.38 -9.84 24.15
CA ILE A 144 -8.25 -11.07 24.93
C ILE A 144 -6.83 -11.20 25.47
N VAL A 145 -5.83 -11.02 24.60
CA VAL A 145 -4.40 -11.06 24.99
C VAL A 145 -4.14 -10.03 26.10
N LYS A 146 -4.67 -8.82 26.00
CA LYS A 146 -4.47 -7.77 27.00
C LYS A 146 -5.18 -8.05 28.33
N LYS A 147 -6.36 -8.70 28.32
CA LYS A 147 -7.16 -8.95 29.52
C LYS A 147 -6.78 -10.24 30.24
N GLU A 148 -6.43 -11.27 29.48
CA GLU A 148 -6.24 -12.64 29.98
C GLU A 148 -4.79 -13.12 29.90
N ASP A 149 -3.88 -12.31 29.33
CA ASP A 149 -2.49 -12.71 29.01
C ASP A 149 -2.42 -14.02 28.20
N ALA A 150 -3.42 -14.22 27.33
CA ALA A 150 -3.58 -15.44 26.57
C ALA A 150 -2.53 -15.56 25.44
N PRO A 151 -1.96 -16.75 25.20
CA PRO A 151 -1.09 -16.96 24.05
C PRO A 151 -1.88 -16.88 22.73
N ILE A 152 -1.23 -16.37 21.68
CA ILE A 152 -1.81 -16.33 20.33
C ILE A 152 -1.54 -17.68 19.65
N ASP A 153 -2.51 -18.58 19.76
CA ASP A 153 -2.43 -19.94 19.24
C ASP A 153 -3.74 -20.40 18.58
N ASP A 154 -3.75 -21.66 18.15
CA ASP A 154 -4.91 -22.30 17.52
C ASP A 154 -6.16 -22.28 18.40
N TYR A 155 -6.01 -22.38 19.72
CA TYR A 155 -7.12 -22.38 20.66
C TYR A 155 -7.76 -20.99 20.72
N LEU A 156 -6.94 -19.93 20.80
CA LEU A 156 -7.44 -18.56 20.74
C LEU A 156 -8.16 -18.27 19.43
N PHE A 157 -7.62 -18.71 18.29
CA PHE A 157 -8.27 -18.53 16.99
C PHE A 157 -9.61 -19.26 16.89
N GLU A 158 -9.72 -20.47 17.43
CA GLU A 158 -10.97 -21.23 17.43
C GLU A 158 -12.04 -20.55 18.31
N ARG A 159 -11.66 -20.05 19.49
CA ARG A 159 -12.55 -19.29 20.37
C ARG A 159 -13.07 -18.04 19.66
N VAL A 160 -12.19 -17.23 19.08
CA VAL A 160 -12.57 -15.99 18.38
C VAL A 160 -13.40 -16.27 17.13
N ALA A 161 -13.11 -17.36 16.40
CA ALA A 161 -13.91 -17.78 15.25
C ALA A 161 -15.37 -18.04 15.63
N LYS A 162 -15.58 -18.69 16.79
CA LYS A 162 -16.91 -18.97 17.34
C LYS A 162 -17.61 -17.70 17.85
N GLU A 163 -16.88 -16.84 18.57
CA GLU A 163 -17.43 -15.59 19.11
C GLU A 163 -17.90 -14.63 17.99
N LEU A 164 -17.12 -14.49 16.92
CA LEU A 164 -17.40 -13.54 15.84
C LEU A 164 -18.19 -14.12 14.67
N GLY A 165 -18.39 -15.44 14.63
CA GLY A 165 -19.08 -16.12 13.54
C GLY A 165 -18.33 -16.04 12.20
N THR A 166 -17.00 -15.90 12.23
CA THR A 166 -16.16 -15.72 11.03
C THR A 166 -15.88 -17.02 10.28
N GLY A 167 -16.10 -18.17 10.92
CA GLY A 167 -15.99 -19.51 10.34
C GLY A 167 -15.04 -20.42 11.14
N ARG A 168 -14.00 -20.92 10.47
CA ARG A 168 -13.01 -21.87 11.04
C ARG A 168 -11.78 -21.15 11.58
N LYS A 169 -11.05 -21.79 12.51
CA LYS A 169 -9.79 -21.27 13.08
C LYS A 169 -8.77 -20.80 12.04
N THR A 170 -8.59 -21.56 10.95
CA THR A 170 -7.62 -21.22 9.88
C THR A 170 -7.94 -19.87 9.25
N LYS A 171 -9.22 -19.65 8.93
CA LYS A 171 -9.67 -18.37 8.36
C LYS A 171 -9.45 -17.22 9.34
N THR A 172 -9.73 -17.43 10.63
CA THR A 172 -9.49 -16.41 11.68
C THR A 172 -8.00 -16.10 11.83
N SER A 173 -7.14 -17.12 11.76
CA SER A 173 -5.68 -16.94 11.75
C SER A 173 -5.23 -16.13 10.53
N ASP A 174 -5.69 -16.47 9.33
CA ASP A 174 -5.38 -15.72 8.10
C ASP A 174 -5.82 -14.26 8.21
N LEU A 175 -7.03 -14.01 8.72
CA LEU A 175 -7.58 -12.68 8.96
C LEU A 175 -6.73 -11.88 9.97
N TYR A 176 -6.32 -12.51 11.07
CA TYR A 176 -5.47 -11.91 12.09
C TYR A 176 -4.11 -11.50 11.50
N TYR A 177 -3.40 -12.42 10.85
CA TYR A 177 -2.07 -12.12 10.28
C TYR A 177 -2.14 -11.12 9.13
N TYR A 178 -3.22 -11.15 8.34
CA TYR A 178 -3.49 -10.12 7.34
C TYR A 178 -3.61 -8.74 7.99
N ALA A 179 -4.39 -8.60 9.06
CA ALA A 179 -4.54 -7.34 9.78
C ALA A 179 -3.22 -6.88 10.42
N LYS A 180 -2.48 -7.77 11.09
CA LYS A 180 -1.16 -7.43 11.67
C LYS A 180 -0.16 -6.96 10.62
N LYS A 181 -0.20 -7.53 9.40
CA LYS A 181 0.65 -7.06 8.30
C LYS A 181 0.27 -5.65 7.86
N LEU A 182 -1.01 -5.30 7.86
CA LEU A 182 -1.46 -3.95 7.50
C LEU A 182 -1.13 -2.90 8.55
N MET A 183 -1.14 -3.27 9.84
CA MET A 183 -0.86 -2.33 10.95
C MET A 183 0.63 -2.21 11.32
N LYS A 184 1.49 -3.05 10.74
CA LYS A 184 2.95 -2.96 10.89
C LYS A 184 3.62 -2.09 9.81
N LYS A 185 2.84 -1.54 8.88
CA LYS A 185 3.25 -0.48 7.96
C LYS A 185 2.99 0.87 8.60
#